data_AF-A0A1A8LZE8-F1
#
_entry.id   AF-A0A1A8LZE8-F1
#
_cell.length_a   1.000
_cell.length_b   1.000
_cell.length_c   1.000
_cell.angle_alpha   90.00
_cell.angle_beta   90.00
_cell.angle_gamma   90.00
#
_symmetry.space_group_name_H-M   'P 1'
#
loop_
_entity.id
_entity.type
_entity.pdbx_description
1 polymer ?
#
loop_
_entity_poly.entity_id
_entity_poly.type
_entity_poly.pdbx_seq_one_letter_code
_entity_poly.pdbx_strand_id
1 'polypeptide(L)'
;MLLWPCAERSRSSRSSRRVSAVRAACGTLVSVLNDSWTEMPVRIPDDSDFLSFKDQCLSLEGWTSRYNKSGVTVWCREEDAHTVQKLKMRIVCKDVTAEMLYDVLHDTSYRKKWDANMIETYDIARLTVNADVGYYSWKCPSPLKNRDFVTMRSWLPLGNDYMIINYSVKHPQHPPKKDYVRAVSLLTGYLIQSSGATSSTLYYLTQVDPRGSLPKWVVNRVSQFVAPKAMRKIYKASLKYPEWKRKHNPTLKPWIFPEQNTLPTISLSELTLQHAESLEKIDESCVSEEKTVNSDDEEI
;
A
#
# COMPACT_ATOMS: atom_id res chain seq x y z
N MET A 1 7.79 74.35 32.20
CA MET A 1 7.16 75.53 31.55
C MET A 1 7.47 75.39 30.07
N LEU A 2 6.56 74.96 29.20
CA LEU A 2 5.32 75.66 28.83
C LEU A 2 4.24 74.67 28.35
N LEU A 3 2.98 75.05 28.59
CA LEU A 3 1.72 74.33 28.38
C LEU A 3 1.08 74.65 27.01
N TRP A 4 0.39 73.64 26.40
CA TRP A 4 -0.79 73.71 25.47
C TRP A 4 -0.68 74.73 24.28
N PRO A 5 -1.66 74.99 23.37
CA PRO A 5 -3.01 74.44 23.15
C PRO A 5 -3.37 74.02 21.70
N CYS A 6 -4.28 73.08 21.46
CA CYS A 6 -5.75 73.20 21.32
C CYS A 6 -6.26 74.31 20.38
N ALA A 7 -6.98 73.94 19.31
CA ALA A 7 -7.91 74.83 18.61
C ALA A 7 -9.07 74.04 17.97
N GLU A 8 -10.27 74.54 18.23
CA GLU A 8 -11.59 74.06 17.86
C GLU A 8 -11.95 74.36 16.39
N ARG A 9 -12.90 73.62 15.80
CA ARG A 9 -14.19 74.20 15.39
C ARG A 9 -15.21 73.20 14.85
N SER A 10 -16.44 73.57 15.10
CA SER A 10 -17.72 72.90 14.92
C SER A 10 -18.42 73.32 13.61
N ARG A 11 -19.27 72.46 13.04
CA ARG A 11 -20.74 72.63 12.92
C ARG A 11 -21.43 71.76 11.86
N SER A 12 -22.53 71.13 12.31
CA SER A 12 -23.85 70.90 11.70
C SER A 12 -23.94 70.27 10.29
N SER A 13 -24.33 68.99 10.16
CA SER A 13 -25.70 68.44 10.13
C SER A 13 -26.47 68.64 8.80
N ARG A 14 -26.74 67.56 8.08
CA ARG A 14 -28.10 67.18 7.62
C ARG A 14 -28.15 65.84 6.86
N SER A 15 -29.22 65.11 7.15
CA SER A 15 -29.87 64.01 6.43
C SER A 15 -29.05 62.76 6.14
N SER A 16 -29.23 61.67 6.89
CA SER A 16 -30.36 60.73 6.78
C SER A 16 -30.62 60.26 5.35
N ARG A 17 -29.77 59.35 4.86
CA ARG A 17 -30.06 58.26 3.91
C ARG A 17 -28.77 57.46 3.71
N ARG A 18 -28.59 56.39 4.49
CA ARG A 18 -27.71 55.20 4.28
C ARG A 18 -27.30 54.59 5.63
N VAL A 19 -28.25 53.97 6.32
CA VAL A 19 -27.93 52.97 7.35
C VAL A 19 -28.88 51.79 7.16
N SER A 20 -28.80 51.12 6.01
CA SER A 20 -29.50 49.84 5.75
C SER A 20 -28.81 48.99 4.69
N ALA A 21 -27.48 49.05 4.56
CA ALA A 21 -26.78 48.29 3.52
C ALA A 21 -25.34 47.84 3.88
N VAL A 22 -25.05 47.53 5.15
CA VAL A 22 -23.75 46.93 5.55
C VAL A 22 -23.92 45.74 6.52
N ARG A 23 -25.11 45.15 6.63
CA ARG A 23 -25.35 43.96 7.48
C ARG A 23 -25.82 42.71 6.74
N ALA A 24 -25.61 42.65 5.42
CA ALA A 24 -25.97 41.50 4.58
C ALA A 24 -24.81 40.97 3.72
N ALA A 25 -23.56 41.17 4.15
CA ALA A 25 -22.38 40.71 3.40
C ALA A 25 -21.29 40.07 4.30
N CYS A 26 -21.67 39.55 5.47
CA CYS A 26 -20.74 38.87 6.39
C CYS A 26 -21.29 37.50 6.87
N GLY A 27 -22.29 36.95 6.18
CA GLY A 27 -22.94 35.67 6.52
C GLY A 27 -23.01 34.65 5.39
N THR A 28 -22.40 34.92 4.23
CA THR A 28 -22.52 34.07 3.03
C THR A 28 -21.18 33.79 2.36
N LEU A 29 -20.10 33.69 3.15
CA LEU A 29 -18.75 33.34 2.69
C LEU A 29 -18.11 32.25 3.56
N VAL A 30 -18.93 31.34 4.12
CA VAL A 30 -18.46 30.13 4.84
C VAL A 30 -18.91 28.84 4.14
N SER A 31 -19.46 28.93 2.94
CA SER A 31 -19.76 27.76 2.12
C SER A 31 -19.29 28.04 0.70
N VAL A 32 -18.65 27.05 0.07
CA VAL A 32 -17.99 27.09 -1.24
C VAL A 32 -16.50 27.46 -1.19
N LEU A 33 -15.77 26.83 -0.28
CA LEU A 33 -14.49 26.20 -0.63
C LEU A 33 -14.66 24.72 -0.29
N ASN A 34 -15.53 24.06 -1.05
CA ASN A 34 -15.52 22.61 -1.12
C ASN A 34 -14.28 22.31 -1.96
N ASP A 35 -13.22 21.86 -1.29
CA ASP A 35 -11.99 21.40 -1.92
C ASP A 35 -12.34 20.42 -3.05
N SER A 36 -12.32 20.90 -4.28
CA SER A 36 -12.27 20.05 -5.45
C SER A 36 -10.84 19.54 -5.59
N TRP A 37 -10.43 18.68 -4.65
CA TRP A 37 -9.53 17.60 -5.02
C TRP A 37 -10.33 16.76 -6.00
N THR A 38 -10.17 17.00 -7.31
CA THR A 38 -10.52 15.99 -8.30
C THR A 38 -9.75 14.74 -7.90
N GLU A 39 -10.42 13.81 -7.20
CA GLU A 39 -9.87 12.51 -6.86
C GLU A 39 -9.32 11.93 -8.16
N MET A 40 -8.01 11.70 -8.20
CA MET A 40 -7.42 11.09 -9.38
C MET A 40 -8.13 9.75 -9.61
N PRO A 41 -8.67 9.51 -10.82
CA PRO A 41 -9.41 8.28 -11.07
C PRO A 41 -8.47 7.08 -10.91
N VAL A 42 -9.03 5.98 -10.38
CA VAL A 42 -8.35 4.69 -10.40
C VAL A 42 -8.05 4.32 -11.85
N ARG A 43 -6.81 3.99 -12.15
CA ARG A 43 -6.38 3.62 -13.50
C ARG A 43 -5.66 2.28 -13.50
N ILE A 44 -5.97 1.43 -14.47
CA ILE A 44 -5.22 0.18 -14.67
C ILE A 44 -3.80 0.56 -15.07
N PRO A 45 -2.76 -0.03 -14.46
CA PRO A 45 -1.39 0.23 -14.84
C PRO A 45 -1.15 -0.09 -16.32
N ASP A 46 -0.51 0.84 -17.02
CA ASP A 46 -0.12 0.69 -18.42
C ASP A 46 1.37 0.35 -18.54
N ASP A 47 1.87 0.27 -19.77
CA ASP A 47 3.28 -0.06 -20.04
C ASP A 47 4.25 0.91 -19.36
N SER A 48 3.89 2.19 -19.24
CA SER A 48 4.76 3.19 -18.60
C SER A 48 4.90 2.94 -17.09
N ASP A 49 3.84 2.45 -16.45
CA ASP A 49 3.87 2.08 -15.03
C ASP A 49 4.75 0.87 -14.78
N PHE A 50 4.60 -0.15 -15.62
CA PHE A 50 5.39 -1.36 -15.54
C PHE A 50 6.88 -1.10 -15.82
N LEU A 51 7.20 -0.26 -16.81
CA LEU A 51 8.56 0.18 -17.07
C LEU A 51 9.13 0.98 -15.90
N SER A 52 8.39 1.96 -15.38
CA SER A 52 8.80 2.74 -14.21
C SER A 52 9.04 1.86 -12.97
N PHE A 53 8.17 0.87 -12.74
CA PHE A 53 8.32 -0.09 -11.64
C PHE A 53 9.59 -0.94 -11.82
N LYS A 54 9.83 -1.45 -13.03
CA LYS A 54 11.04 -2.21 -13.36
C LYS A 54 12.31 -1.38 -13.14
N ASP A 55 12.32 -0.14 -13.61
CA ASP A 55 13.45 0.78 -13.44
C ASP A 55 13.72 1.06 -11.96
N GLN A 56 12.67 1.25 -11.14
CA GLN A 56 12.82 1.41 -9.69
C GLN A 56 13.41 0.15 -9.02
N CYS A 57 13.04 -1.06 -9.49
CA CYS A 57 13.61 -2.31 -8.99
C CYS A 57 15.09 -2.49 -9.36
N LEU A 58 15.50 -2.04 -10.55
CA LEU A 58 16.85 -2.29 -11.06
C LEU A 58 17.83 -1.16 -10.76
N SER A 59 17.36 0.08 -10.67
CA SER A 59 18.21 1.25 -10.39
C SER A 59 18.86 1.16 -9.02
N LEU A 60 20.13 1.53 -8.89
CA LEU A 60 20.81 1.69 -7.60
C LEU A 60 20.80 3.13 -7.10
N GLU A 61 20.40 4.08 -7.94
CA GLU A 61 20.43 5.51 -7.65
C GLU A 61 19.37 5.88 -6.60
N GLY A 62 19.78 6.65 -5.59
CA GLY A 62 18.89 7.05 -4.49
C GLY A 62 18.54 5.93 -3.50
N TRP A 63 19.19 4.76 -3.59
CA TRP A 63 18.92 3.61 -2.72
C TRP A 63 20.08 3.33 -1.77
N THR A 64 19.82 3.29 -0.47
CA THR A 64 20.81 2.92 0.55
C THR A 64 20.62 1.47 0.99
N SER A 65 21.64 0.63 0.82
CA SER A 65 21.63 -0.75 1.31
C SER A 65 21.65 -0.76 2.84
N ARG A 66 20.64 -1.38 3.47
CA ARG A 66 20.54 -1.55 4.93
C ARG A 66 20.76 -2.98 5.39
N TYR A 67 20.68 -3.95 4.46
CA TYR A 67 20.89 -5.35 4.75
C TYR A 67 21.44 -6.08 3.52
N ASN A 68 22.47 -6.91 3.71
CA ASN A 68 22.99 -7.78 2.65
C ASN A 68 23.58 -9.06 3.26
N LYS A 69 22.80 -10.15 3.32
CA LYS A 69 23.25 -11.44 3.88
C LYS A 69 22.40 -12.59 3.37
N SER A 70 23.04 -13.74 3.11
CA SER A 70 22.41 -14.99 2.66
C SER A 70 21.61 -14.82 1.36
N GLY A 71 22.18 -14.15 0.36
CA GLY A 71 21.55 -13.94 -0.95
C GLY A 71 20.38 -12.96 -0.96
N VAL A 72 20.05 -12.34 0.19
CA VAL A 72 19.02 -11.31 0.31
C VAL A 72 19.69 -9.96 0.52
N THR A 73 19.25 -8.98 -0.27
CA THR A 73 19.66 -7.58 -0.13
C THR A 73 18.42 -6.70 0.06
N VAL A 74 18.48 -5.75 0.98
CA VAL A 74 17.41 -4.77 1.25
C VAL A 74 18.00 -3.37 1.14
N TRP A 75 17.37 -2.56 0.29
CA TRP A 75 17.63 -1.15 0.16
C TRP A 75 16.43 -0.34 0.64
N CYS A 76 16.72 0.84 1.14
CA CYS A 76 15.72 1.82 1.52
C CYS A 76 16.03 3.11 0.78
N ARG A 77 14.98 3.78 0.30
CA ARG A 77 15.08 5.14 -0.22
C ARG A 77 14.52 6.07 0.84
N GLU A 78 15.32 7.04 1.27
CA GLU A 78 14.82 8.07 2.17
C GLU A 78 13.80 8.94 1.42
N GLU A 79 12.69 9.17 2.08
CA GLU A 79 11.61 10.05 1.65
C GLU A 79 11.44 11.09 2.76
N ASP A 80 10.64 12.14 2.51
CA ASP A 80 10.37 13.17 3.51
C ASP A 80 9.89 12.58 4.85
N ALA A 81 10.17 13.26 5.97
CA ALA A 81 9.88 12.75 7.32
C ALA A 81 8.39 12.41 7.57
N HIS A 82 7.50 12.92 6.73
CA HIS A 82 6.05 12.71 6.80
C HIS A 82 5.55 11.53 5.95
N THR A 83 6.39 10.96 5.08
CA THR A 83 6.00 9.87 4.18
C THR A 83 6.60 8.54 4.63
N VAL A 84 5.95 7.46 4.21
CA VAL A 84 6.46 6.11 4.49
C VAL A 84 7.59 5.76 3.55
N GLN A 85 8.62 5.12 4.11
CA GLN A 85 9.82 4.79 3.36
C GLN A 85 9.53 3.77 2.26
N LYS A 86 10.12 3.98 1.08
CA LYS A 86 10.12 2.97 0.03
C LYS A 86 11.22 1.94 0.30
N LEU A 87 10.83 0.67 0.25
CA LEU A 87 11.72 -0.48 0.45
C LEU A 87 11.84 -1.27 -0.83
N LYS A 88 13.07 -1.69 -1.12
CA LYS A 88 13.38 -2.56 -2.24
C LYS A 88 14.17 -3.74 -1.72
N MET A 89 13.78 -4.93 -2.12
CA MET A 89 14.43 -6.17 -1.73
C MET A 89 14.77 -6.98 -2.97
N ARG A 90 15.86 -7.74 -2.90
CA ARG A 90 16.26 -8.72 -3.91
C ARG A 90 16.65 -10.02 -3.23
N ILE A 91 16.20 -11.14 -3.77
CA ILE A 91 16.70 -12.48 -3.41
C ILE A 91 16.99 -13.28 -4.69
N VAL A 92 18.13 -13.99 -4.68
CA VAL A 92 18.48 -14.95 -5.74
C VAL A 92 17.97 -16.33 -5.32
N CYS A 93 17.12 -16.92 -6.14
CA CYS A 93 16.55 -18.26 -5.95
C CYS A 93 17.24 -19.23 -6.91
N LYS A 94 18.10 -20.11 -6.38
CA LYS A 94 19.00 -20.95 -7.22
C LYS A 94 18.32 -22.18 -7.82
N ASP A 95 17.20 -22.58 -7.25
CA ASP A 95 16.48 -23.84 -7.45
C ASP A 95 14.95 -23.61 -7.55
N VAL A 96 14.55 -22.40 -7.92
CA VAL A 96 13.16 -22.02 -8.17
C VAL A 96 13.09 -21.24 -9.48
N THR A 97 12.21 -21.68 -10.39
CA THR A 97 11.99 -21.03 -11.69
C THR A 97 11.16 -19.75 -11.53
N ALA A 98 11.26 -18.86 -12.52
CA ALA A 98 10.44 -17.64 -12.55
C ALA A 98 8.93 -17.96 -12.57
N GLU A 99 8.51 -18.98 -13.32
CA GLU A 99 7.11 -19.46 -13.36
C GLU A 99 6.63 -19.91 -11.97
N MET A 100 7.47 -20.64 -11.22
CA MET A 100 7.10 -21.13 -9.89
C MET A 100 6.90 -19.97 -8.89
N LEU A 101 7.77 -18.94 -8.93
CA LEU A 101 7.55 -17.74 -8.13
C LEU A 101 6.27 -17.02 -8.54
N TYR A 102 6.03 -16.91 -9.84
CA TYR A 102 4.86 -16.24 -10.39
C TYR A 102 3.56 -16.92 -9.91
N ASP A 103 3.50 -18.24 -9.99
CA ASP A 103 2.39 -19.03 -9.46
C ASP A 103 2.19 -18.83 -7.94
N VAL A 104 3.27 -18.89 -7.15
CA VAL A 104 3.21 -18.74 -5.69
C VAL A 104 2.67 -17.37 -5.27
N LEU A 105 3.01 -16.32 -6.02
CA LEU A 105 2.57 -14.96 -5.76
C LEU A 105 1.11 -14.71 -6.17
N HIS A 106 0.59 -15.48 -7.13
CA HIS A 106 -0.82 -15.42 -7.55
C HIS A 106 -1.76 -16.34 -6.77
N ASP A 107 -1.29 -17.50 -6.30
CA ASP A 107 -2.16 -18.51 -5.68
C ASP A 107 -2.58 -18.10 -4.25
N THR A 108 -3.73 -17.42 -4.16
CA THR A 108 -4.35 -16.98 -2.90
C THR A 108 -4.72 -18.15 -1.98
N SER A 109 -5.00 -19.33 -2.53
CA SER A 109 -5.26 -20.54 -1.74
C SER A 109 -3.97 -21.06 -1.09
N TYR A 110 -2.85 -21.00 -1.81
CA TYR A 110 -1.55 -21.36 -1.27
C TYR A 110 -1.02 -20.34 -0.26
N ARG A 111 -1.33 -19.05 -0.43
CA ARG A 111 -0.93 -17.98 0.50
C ARG A 111 -1.27 -18.32 1.96
N LYS A 112 -2.45 -18.91 2.19
CA LYS A 112 -2.94 -19.39 3.50
C LYS A 112 -2.04 -20.44 4.16
N LYS A 113 -1.18 -21.12 3.40
CA LYS A 113 -0.30 -22.20 3.91
C LYS A 113 1.05 -21.70 4.39
N TRP A 114 1.58 -20.63 3.79
CA TRP A 114 2.94 -20.18 4.08
C TRP A 114 3.01 -18.80 4.75
N ASP A 115 1.98 -17.98 4.62
CA ASP A 115 1.90 -16.68 5.28
C ASP A 115 1.26 -16.81 6.67
N ALA A 116 2.10 -17.08 7.67
CA ALA A 116 1.65 -17.23 9.06
C ALA A 116 0.97 -15.97 9.66
N ASN A 117 1.17 -14.79 9.04
CA ASN A 117 0.55 -13.56 9.52
C ASN A 117 -0.78 -13.29 8.81
N MET A 118 -1.11 -13.97 7.73
CA MET A 118 -2.36 -13.75 6.99
C MET A 118 -3.55 -14.22 7.84
N ILE A 119 -4.59 -13.38 7.93
CA ILE A 119 -5.88 -13.73 8.53
C ILE A 119 -6.86 -14.16 7.44
N GLU A 120 -6.99 -13.35 6.40
CA GLU A 120 -7.93 -13.59 5.31
C GLU A 120 -7.40 -12.96 4.01
N THR A 121 -7.56 -13.67 2.90
CA THR A 121 -7.27 -13.17 1.55
C THR A 121 -8.19 -13.82 0.52
N TYR A 122 -8.68 -13.02 -0.42
CA TYR A 122 -9.52 -13.43 -1.53
C TYR A 122 -9.54 -12.35 -2.62
N ASP A 123 -9.72 -12.75 -3.87
CA ASP A 123 -9.96 -11.83 -4.98
C ASP A 123 -11.46 -11.46 -4.99
N ILE A 124 -11.76 -10.17 -5.18
CA ILE A 124 -13.12 -9.60 -5.09
C ILE A 124 -13.79 -9.61 -6.47
N ALA A 125 -13.11 -9.01 -7.46
CA ALA A 125 -13.66 -8.81 -8.79
C ALA A 125 -12.54 -8.60 -9.82
N ARG A 126 -12.83 -8.91 -11.08
CA ARG A 126 -11.94 -8.72 -12.22
C ARG A 126 -12.20 -7.37 -12.90
N LEU A 127 -11.14 -6.69 -13.31
CA LEU A 127 -11.18 -5.48 -14.14
C LEU A 127 -10.86 -5.81 -15.61
N THR A 128 -9.80 -6.57 -15.85
CA THR A 128 -9.38 -7.05 -17.19
C THR A 128 -8.86 -8.49 -17.09
N VAL A 129 -8.36 -9.05 -18.19
CA VAL A 129 -7.72 -10.38 -18.18
C VAL A 129 -6.49 -10.47 -17.28
N ASN A 130 -5.86 -9.32 -16.97
CA ASN A 130 -4.62 -9.23 -16.21
C ASN A 130 -4.69 -8.19 -15.07
N ALA A 131 -5.89 -7.79 -14.65
CA ALA A 131 -6.09 -6.90 -13.52
C ALA A 131 -7.33 -7.28 -12.71
N ASP A 132 -7.19 -7.27 -11.39
CA ASP A 132 -8.23 -7.59 -10.43
C ASP A 132 -8.19 -6.69 -9.20
N VAL A 133 -9.24 -6.77 -8.39
CA VAL A 133 -9.31 -6.17 -7.06
C VAL A 133 -9.34 -7.30 -6.05
N GLY A 134 -8.50 -7.22 -5.03
CA GLY A 134 -8.39 -8.23 -3.98
C GLY A 134 -8.41 -7.65 -2.57
N TYR A 135 -8.75 -8.49 -1.62
CA TYR A 135 -8.69 -8.22 -0.18
C TYR A 135 -7.56 -9.04 0.45
N TYR A 136 -6.84 -8.41 1.38
CA TYR A 136 -5.85 -9.07 2.21
C TYR A 136 -5.86 -8.46 3.61
N SER A 137 -5.77 -9.31 4.64
CA SER A 137 -5.63 -8.88 6.01
C SER A 137 -4.58 -9.70 6.76
N TRP A 138 -3.92 -9.06 7.71
CA TRP A 138 -2.87 -9.69 8.50
C TRP A 138 -2.93 -9.33 9.97
N LYS A 139 -2.41 -10.25 10.76
CA LYS A 139 -2.29 -10.15 12.21
C LYS A 139 -1.12 -9.24 12.56
N CYS A 140 -1.39 -8.29 13.44
CA CYS A 140 -0.35 -7.51 14.10
C CYS A 140 -0.08 -8.06 15.51
N PRO A 141 1.14 -7.88 16.04
CA PRO A 141 1.43 -8.24 17.42
C PRO A 141 0.57 -7.38 18.35
N SER A 142 0.00 -8.01 19.39
CA SER A 142 -0.64 -7.28 20.48
C SER A 142 0.37 -6.25 21.02
N PRO A 143 -0.02 -4.98 21.23
CA PRO A 143 -1.39 -4.53 21.41
C PRO A 143 -1.95 -3.77 20.17
N LEU A 144 -1.33 -3.92 19.00
CA LEU A 144 -1.77 -3.30 17.75
C LEU A 144 -2.99 -4.00 17.16
N LYS A 145 -3.94 -3.24 16.57
CA LYS A 145 -5.05 -3.83 15.81
C LYS A 145 -4.54 -4.53 14.55
N ASN A 146 -5.29 -5.49 14.04
CA ASN A 146 -4.95 -6.11 12.76
C ASN A 146 -5.10 -5.09 11.62
N ARG A 147 -4.46 -5.33 10.49
CA ARG A 147 -4.58 -4.45 9.32
C ARG A 147 -5.19 -5.19 8.13
N ASP A 148 -5.87 -4.43 7.29
CA ASP A 148 -6.39 -4.89 6.01
C ASP A 148 -6.03 -3.93 4.86
N PHE A 149 -6.06 -4.46 3.64
CA PHE A 149 -6.05 -3.69 2.40
C PHE A 149 -7.16 -4.16 1.48
N VAL A 150 -7.65 -3.22 0.68
CA VAL A 150 -8.25 -3.50 -0.62
C VAL A 150 -7.29 -2.94 -1.67
N THR A 151 -6.84 -3.78 -2.59
CA THR A 151 -5.86 -3.41 -3.61
C THR A 151 -6.36 -3.76 -5.00
N MET A 152 -6.12 -2.87 -5.95
CA MET A 152 -6.12 -3.26 -7.35
C MET A 152 -4.73 -3.77 -7.71
N ARG A 153 -4.68 -4.94 -8.34
CA ARG A 153 -3.47 -5.62 -8.78
C ARG A 153 -3.52 -5.80 -10.29
N SER A 154 -2.40 -5.58 -10.95
CA SER A 154 -2.20 -5.84 -12.38
C SER A 154 -0.91 -6.61 -12.60
N TRP A 155 -0.87 -7.48 -13.61
CA TRP A 155 0.30 -8.29 -13.92
C TRP A 155 0.62 -8.30 -15.41
N LEU A 156 1.91 -8.49 -15.72
CA LEU A 156 2.44 -8.47 -17.06
C LEU A 156 3.55 -9.51 -17.22
N PRO A 157 3.33 -10.59 -18.01
CA PRO A 157 4.41 -11.45 -18.48
C PRO A 157 5.31 -10.71 -19.48
N LEU A 158 6.63 -10.86 -19.34
CA LEU A 158 7.66 -10.23 -20.18
C LEU A 158 8.63 -11.29 -20.72
N GLY A 159 8.18 -12.09 -21.69
CA GLY A 159 8.97 -13.22 -22.19
C GLY A 159 9.19 -14.25 -21.07
N ASN A 160 10.41 -14.34 -20.54
CA ASN A 160 10.75 -15.25 -19.43
C ASN A 160 10.67 -14.57 -18.04
N ASP A 161 10.42 -13.27 -18.00
CA ASP A 161 10.29 -12.48 -16.77
C ASP A 161 8.80 -12.19 -16.49
N TYR A 162 8.48 -11.80 -15.27
CA TYR A 162 7.11 -11.46 -14.85
C TYR A 162 7.11 -10.22 -13.97
N MET A 163 6.03 -9.43 -14.05
CA MET A 163 5.76 -8.34 -13.13
C MET A 163 4.35 -8.42 -12.57
N ILE A 164 4.23 -8.07 -11.29
CA ILE A 164 2.94 -7.94 -10.59
C ILE A 164 3.03 -6.64 -9.79
N ILE A 165 2.12 -5.71 -9.99
CA ILE A 165 2.05 -4.45 -9.23
C ILE A 165 0.66 -4.26 -8.65
N ASN A 166 0.58 -3.62 -7.50
CA ASN A 166 -0.65 -3.28 -6.84
C ASN A 166 -0.54 -1.96 -6.09
N TYR A 167 -1.71 -1.34 -5.91
CA TYR A 167 -1.90 -0.17 -5.05
C TYR A 167 -3.32 -0.21 -4.45
N SER A 168 -3.52 0.53 -3.35
CA SER A 168 -4.79 0.49 -2.63
C SER A 168 -5.90 1.28 -3.33
N VAL A 169 -7.09 0.70 -3.34
CA VAL A 169 -8.33 1.30 -3.87
C VAL A 169 -9.45 1.17 -2.84
N LYS A 170 -10.46 2.03 -2.92
CA LYS A 170 -11.72 1.89 -2.19
C LYS A 170 -12.67 1.08 -3.05
N HIS A 171 -13.25 0.03 -2.47
CA HIS A 171 -14.32 -0.75 -3.08
C HIS A 171 -15.61 -0.51 -2.26
N PRO A 172 -16.75 -0.13 -2.88
CA PRO A 172 -17.96 0.27 -2.14
C PRO A 172 -18.47 -0.78 -1.15
N GLN A 173 -18.37 -2.06 -1.51
CA GLN A 173 -18.80 -3.19 -0.67
C GLN A 173 -17.74 -3.66 0.34
N HIS A 174 -16.54 -3.04 0.38
CA HIS A 174 -15.46 -3.39 1.31
C HIS A 174 -14.95 -2.15 2.08
N PRO A 175 -15.83 -1.44 2.82
CA PRO A 175 -15.44 -0.30 3.65
C PRO A 175 -14.49 -0.73 4.79
N PRO A 176 -13.80 0.21 5.46
CA PRO A 176 -13.00 -0.10 6.65
C PRO A 176 -13.81 -0.85 7.73
N LYS A 177 -13.21 -1.91 8.29
CA LYS A 177 -13.81 -2.72 9.36
C LYS A 177 -13.39 -2.18 10.73
N LYS A 178 -14.31 -2.15 11.71
CA LYS A 178 -14.06 -1.58 13.06
C LYS A 178 -12.84 -2.17 13.80
N ASP A 179 -12.60 -3.47 13.61
CA ASP A 179 -11.54 -4.22 14.31
C ASP A 179 -10.21 -4.23 13.54
N TYR A 180 -10.17 -3.55 12.39
CA TYR A 180 -8.99 -3.44 11.54
C TYR A 180 -8.59 -1.98 11.33
N VAL A 181 -7.29 -1.76 11.17
CA VAL A 181 -6.77 -0.52 10.62
C VAL A 181 -6.63 -0.71 9.11
N ARG A 182 -7.34 0.11 8.32
CA ARG A 182 -7.17 0.14 6.86
C ARG A 182 -5.81 0.73 6.54
N ALA A 183 -4.89 -0.14 6.13
CA ALA A 183 -3.59 0.28 5.64
C ALA A 183 -3.70 0.72 4.17
N VAL A 184 -2.67 1.42 3.69
CA VAL A 184 -2.60 1.93 2.30
C VAL A 184 -1.30 1.48 1.64
N SER A 185 -1.41 0.67 0.59
CA SER A 185 -0.33 0.35 -0.34
C SER A 185 -0.26 1.47 -1.39
N LEU A 186 0.76 2.31 -1.31
CA LEU A 186 0.99 3.36 -2.31
C LEU A 186 1.50 2.74 -3.62
N LEU A 187 2.45 1.83 -3.50
CA LEU A 187 2.95 1.00 -4.59
C LEU A 187 3.61 -0.24 -4.00
N THR A 188 3.16 -1.41 -4.40
CA THR A 188 3.76 -2.68 -3.99
C THR A 188 3.80 -3.61 -5.19
N GLY A 189 4.90 -4.32 -5.41
CA GLY A 189 4.97 -5.23 -6.53
C GLY A 189 6.20 -6.11 -6.56
N TYR A 190 6.19 -7.06 -7.49
CA TYR A 190 7.23 -8.03 -7.72
C TYR A 190 7.73 -7.94 -9.15
N LEU A 191 9.05 -7.95 -9.32
CA LEU A 191 9.70 -8.22 -10.59
C LEU A 191 10.42 -9.56 -10.46
N ILE A 192 10.08 -10.50 -11.30
CA ILE A 192 10.63 -11.87 -11.31
C ILE A 192 11.45 -12.00 -12.58
N GLN A 193 12.76 -12.14 -12.43
CA GLN A 193 13.66 -12.32 -13.56
C GLN A 193 14.13 -13.76 -13.65
N SER A 194 13.97 -14.37 -14.83
CA SER A 194 14.58 -15.67 -15.08
C SER A 194 16.11 -15.54 -15.06
N SER A 195 16.78 -16.44 -14.37
CA SER A 195 18.26 -16.48 -14.28
C SER A 195 18.84 -17.78 -14.86
N GLY A 196 18.01 -18.55 -15.57
CA GLY A 196 18.33 -19.86 -16.12
C GLY A 196 17.11 -20.77 -16.14
N ALA A 197 17.30 -22.03 -16.56
CA ALA A 197 16.21 -23.00 -16.65
C ALA A 197 15.61 -23.39 -15.28
N THR A 198 16.38 -23.25 -14.20
CA THR A 198 16.01 -23.71 -12.85
C THR A 198 16.14 -22.63 -11.78
N SER A 199 16.47 -21.39 -12.16
CA SER A 199 16.81 -20.31 -11.24
C SER A 199 16.15 -19.00 -11.64
N SER A 200 15.99 -18.13 -10.65
CA SER A 200 15.37 -16.82 -10.83
C SER A 200 15.87 -15.82 -9.80
N THR A 201 15.63 -14.54 -10.05
CA THR A 201 15.85 -13.46 -9.11
C THR A 201 14.52 -12.76 -8.85
N LEU A 202 14.12 -12.69 -7.59
CA LEU A 202 12.93 -11.96 -7.16
C LEU A 202 13.32 -10.59 -6.61
N TYR A 203 12.78 -9.55 -7.22
CA TYR A 203 12.75 -8.20 -6.69
C TYR A 203 11.37 -7.94 -6.07
N TYR A 204 11.36 -7.33 -4.90
CA TYR A 204 10.15 -6.91 -4.20
C TYR A 204 10.29 -5.43 -3.84
N LEU A 205 9.44 -4.57 -4.42
CA LEU A 205 9.40 -3.13 -4.14
C LEU A 205 8.09 -2.83 -3.42
N THR A 206 8.16 -2.09 -2.31
CA THR A 206 6.99 -1.79 -1.49
C THR A 206 7.08 -0.41 -0.84
N GLN A 207 5.95 0.29 -0.84
CA GLN A 207 5.72 1.53 -0.11
C GLN A 207 4.33 1.46 0.50
N VAL A 208 4.29 1.19 1.81
CA VAL A 208 3.06 0.87 2.53
C VAL A 208 2.95 1.75 3.76
N ASP A 209 1.80 2.39 3.92
CA ASP A 209 1.39 3.04 5.15
C ASP A 209 0.51 2.09 5.97
N PRO A 210 1.03 1.49 7.07
CA PRO A 210 0.23 0.63 7.93
C PRO A 210 -0.80 1.42 8.76
N ARG A 211 -0.77 2.76 8.70
CA ARG A 211 -1.60 3.71 9.45
C ARG A 211 -1.59 3.37 10.96
N GLY A 212 -2.61 3.85 11.69
CA GLY A 212 -2.70 3.69 13.14
C GLY A 212 -1.80 4.67 13.91
N SER A 213 -1.48 4.34 15.15
CA SER A 213 -0.77 5.26 16.08
C SER A 213 0.75 5.22 15.96
N LEU A 214 1.31 4.24 15.25
CA LEU A 214 2.76 4.04 15.20
C LEU A 214 3.47 5.21 14.51
N PRO A 215 4.49 5.82 15.16
CA PRO A 215 5.32 6.82 14.51
C PRO A 215 6.00 6.26 13.25
N LYS A 216 6.13 7.08 12.20
CA LYS A 216 6.70 6.66 10.91
C LYS A 216 8.11 6.09 11.02
N TRP A 217 8.94 6.64 11.91
CA TRP A 217 10.28 6.10 12.16
C TRP A 217 10.24 4.66 12.71
N VAL A 218 9.25 4.31 13.54
CA VAL A 218 9.05 2.94 14.05
C VAL A 218 8.65 2.03 12.90
N VAL A 219 7.66 2.45 12.10
CA VAL A 219 7.21 1.71 10.91
C VAL A 219 8.36 1.40 9.98
N ASN A 220 9.18 2.41 9.67
CA ASN A 220 10.33 2.27 8.77
C ASN A 220 11.36 1.28 9.35
N ARG A 221 11.65 1.38 10.65
CA ARG A 221 12.59 0.49 11.33
C ARG A 221 12.10 -0.96 11.33
N VAL A 222 10.85 -1.21 11.71
CA VAL A 222 10.25 -2.56 11.74
C VAL A 222 10.22 -3.17 10.35
N SER A 223 9.83 -2.38 9.34
CA SER A 223 9.74 -2.86 7.96
C SER A 223 11.10 -3.34 7.43
N GLN A 224 12.20 -2.66 7.78
CA GLN A 224 13.56 -3.10 7.45
C GLN A 224 13.94 -4.44 8.08
N PHE A 225 13.48 -4.73 9.30
CA PHE A 225 13.74 -6.03 9.97
C PHE A 225 12.88 -7.17 9.41
N VAL A 226 11.64 -6.88 9.02
CA VAL A 226 10.71 -7.89 8.48
C VAL A 226 11.01 -8.21 7.01
N ALA A 227 11.51 -7.24 6.24
CA ALA A 227 11.77 -7.37 4.82
C ALA A 227 12.63 -8.61 4.43
N PRO A 228 13.80 -8.88 5.06
CA PRO A 228 14.58 -10.07 4.73
C PRO A 228 13.84 -11.39 5.04
N LYS A 229 13.07 -11.42 6.14
CA LYS A 229 12.30 -12.60 6.53
C LYS A 229 11.18 -12.87 5.53
N ALA A 230 10.51 -11.84 5.02
CA ALA A 230 9.48 -11.96 4.00
C ALA A 230 10.02 -12.60 2.71
N MET A 231 11.16 -12.13 2.21
CA MET A 231 11.79 -12.69 0.99
C MET A 231 12.11 -14.18 1.15
N ARG A 232 12.67 -14.56 2.30
CA ARG A 232 12.99 -15.96 2.60
C ARG A 232 11.74 -16.82 2.72
N LYS A 233 10.66 -16.31 3.30
CA LYS A 233 9.37 -17.03 3.37
C LYS A 233 8.82 -17.32 1.98
N ILE A 234 8.83 -16.33 1.07
CA ILE A 234 8.40 -16.52 -0.33
C ILE A 234 9.26 -17.60 -1.00
N TYR A 235 10.59 -17.53 -0.85
CA TYR A 235 11.50 -18.52 -1.43
C TYR A 235 11.24 -19.93 -0.88
N LYS A 236 11.16 -20.09 0.45
CA LYS A 236 10.84 -21.39 1.09
C LYS A 236 9.46 -21.91 0.69
N ALA A 237 8.48 -21.03 0.53
CA ALA A 237 7.15 -21.39 0.07
C ALA A 237 7.18 -21.92 -1.37
N SER A 238 8.02 -21.31 -2.22
CA SER A 238 8.17 -21.71 -3.62
C SER A 238 8.73 -23.12 -3.74
N LEU A 239 9.75 -23.47 -2.96
CA LEU A 239 10.31 -24.83 -2.92
C LEU A 239 9.26 -25.91 -2.61
N LYS A 240 8.24 -25.58 -1.81
CA LYS A 240 7.17 -26.50 -1.40
C LYS A 240 5.95 -26.47 -2.33
N TYR A 241 5.87 -25.51 -3.24
CA TYR A 241 4.68 -25.25 -4.04
C TYR A 241 4.32 -26.39 -5.01
N PRO A 242 5.26 -27.01 -5.77
CA PRO A 242 4.89 -28.06 -6.73
C PRO A 242 4.19 -29.25 -6.08
N GLU A 243 4.69 -29.68 -4.91
CA GLU A 243 4.09 -30.79 -4.18
C GLU A 243 2.69 -30.44 -3.67
N TRP A 244 2.53 -29.22 -3.14
CA TRP A 244 1.24 -28.75 -2.68
C TRP A 244 0.25 -28.62 -3.83
N LYS A 245 0.62 -27.96 -4.93
CA LYS A 245 -0.26 -27.66 -6.06
C LYS A 245 -0.77 -28.92 -6.74
N ARG A 246 0.06 -29.97 -6.84
CA ARG A 246 -0.33 -31.30 -7.33
C ARG A 246 -1.54 -31.88 -6.58
N LYS A 247 -1.68 -31.57 -5.30
CA LYS A 247 -2.77 -32.05 -4.42
C LYS A 247 -3.97 -31.10 -4.37
N HIS A 248 -3.89 -29.91 -4.97
CA HIS A 248 -4.88 -28.82 -4.82
C HIS A 248 -5.20 -28.17 -6.16
N ASN A 249 -6.03 -28.85 -6.97
CA ASN A 249 -6.47 -28.39 -8.29
C ASN A 249 -5.28 -27.97 -9.18
N PRO A 250 -4.42 -28.91 -9.60
CA PRO A 250 -3.15 -28.61 -10.26
C PRO A 250 -3.28 -27.82 -11.57
N THR A 251 -4.41 -27.98 -12.27
CA THR A 251 -4.71 -27.30 -13.54
C THR A 251 -5.34 -25.93 -13.36
N LEU A 252 -5.79 -25.57 -12.15
CA LEU A 252 -6.43 -24.30 -11.86
C LEU A 252 -5.38 -23.21 -11.62
N LYS A 253 -5.12 -22.41 -12.65
CA LYS A 253 -4.21 -21.26 -12.67
C LYS A 253 -4.86 -20.10 -13.44
N PRO A 254 -5.90 -19.44 -12.89
CA PRO A 254 -6.63 -18.37 -13.59
C PRO A 254 -5.79 -17.15 -13.96
N TRP A 255 -4.62 -16.97 -13.34
CA TRP A 255 -3.63 -15.95 -13.70
C TRP A 255 -2.85 -16.28 -14.99
N ILE A 256 -2.79 -17.56 -15.39
CA ILE A 256 -2.22 -18.04 -16.67
C ILE A 256 -3.32 -18.26 -17.72
N PHE A 257 -4.46 -18.77 -17.28
CA PHE A 257 -5.60 -19.19 -18.09
C PHE A 257 -6.84 -18.38 -17.69
N PRO A 258 -7.02 -17.14 -18.22
CA PRO A 258 -8.06 -16.23 -17.78
C PRO A 258 -9.50 -16.77 -17.94
N GLU A 259 -9.71 -17.73 -18.84
CA GLU A 259 -10.98 -18.43 -19.04
C GLU A 259 -11.40 -19.27 -17.82
N GLN A 260 -10.47 -19.60 -16.92
CA GLN A 260 -10.76 -20.29 -15.66
C GLN A 260 -11.26 -19.33 -14.57
N ASN A 261 -11.18 -18.01 -14.79
CA ASN A 261 -11.55 -17.00 -13.80
C ASN A 261 -13.07 -16.87 -13.72
N THR A 262 -13.62 -17.12 -12.52
CA THR A 262 -15.06 -17.07 -12.23
C THR A 262 -15.48 -15.83 -11.43
N LEU A 263 -14.55 -14.89 -11.21
CA LEU A 263 -14.84 -13.65 -10.50
C LEU A 263 -15.85 -12.78 -11.26
N PRO A 264 -16.72 -12.04 -10.55
CA PRO A 264 -17.54 -11.02 -11.18
C PRO A 264 -16.65 -9.93 -11.79
N THR A 265 -17.14 -9.28 -12.86
CA THR A 265 -16.50 -8.10 -13.44
C THR A 265 -16.97 -6.85 -12.71
N ILE A 266 -16.08 -5.89 -12.46
CA ILE A 266 -16.41 -4.57 -11.89
C ILE A 266 -15.95 -3.46 -12.84
N SER A 267 -16.68 -2.34 -12.89
CA SER A 267 -16.24 -1.15 -13.63
C SER A 267 -15.18 -0.38 -12.84
N LEU A 268 -14.17 0.16 -13.53
CA LEU A 268 -13.19 1.07 -12.90
C LEU A 268 -13.84 2.28 -12.23
N SER A 269 -14.97 2.77 -12.78
CA SER A 269 -15.71 3.92 -12.24
C SER A 269 -16.31 3.65 -10.86
N GLU A 270 -16.44 2.39 -10.44
CA GLU A 270 -16.94 2.01 -9.12
C GLU A 270 -15.85 2.05 -8.04
N LEU A 271 -14.58 2.20 -8.45
CA LEU A 271 -13.43 2.27 -7.55
C LEU A 271 -12.97 3.71 -7.41
N THR A 272 -12.54 4.08 -6.21
CA THR A 272 -11.87 5.37 -5.96
C THR A 272 -10.51 5.16 -5.34
N LEU A 273 -9.60 6.13 -5.50
CA LEU A 273 -8.24 6.00 -5.01
C LEU A 273 -8.23 6.02 -3.47
N GLN A 274 -7.51 5.08 -2.87
CA GLN A 274 -7.34 5.07 -1.42
C GLN A 274 -6.20 6.00 -1.03
N HIS A 275 -6.52 7.27 -0.78
CA HIS A 275 -5.56 8.20 -0.19
C HIS A 275 -5.33 7.87 1.29
N ALA A 276 -4.06 7.85 1.71
CA ALA A 276 -3.71 7.68 3.11
C ALA A 276 -4.44 8.74 3.94
N GLU A 277 -4.28 10.02 3.63
CA GLU A 277 -4.82 11.16 4.38
C GLU A 277 -6.35 11.16 4.56
N SER A 278 -7.09 10.54 3.64
CA SER A 278 -8.58 10.46 3.69
C SER A 278 -9.14 9.47 4.71
N LEU A 279 -8.31 8.63 5.34
CA LEU A 279 -8.75 7.65 6.32
C LEU A 279 -8.69 8.20 7.74
N GLU A 280 -9.76 7.96 8.51
CA GLU A 280 -9.84 8.26 9.94
C GLU A 280 -8.62 7.71 10.69
N LYS A 281 -8.08 8.52 11.60
CA LYS A 281 -7.00 8.09 12.49
C LYS A 281 -7.61 7.21 13.58
N ILE A 282 -7.39 5.91 13.47
CA ILE A 282 -7.72 4.98 14.55
C ILE A 282 -6.65 5.16 15.63
N ASP A 283 -7.08 5.65 16.80
CA ASP A 283 -6.23 5.78 17.96
C ASP A 283 -5.95 4.40 18.58
N GLU A 284 -4.68 4.00 18.55
CA GLU A 284 -4.17 2.79 19.20
C GLU A 284 -3.22 3.15 20.36
N SER A 285 -3.32 4.36 20.93
CA SER A 285 -2.48 4.78 22.07
C SER A 285 -2.90 4.16 23.41
N CYS A 286 -4.15 3.70 23.54
CA CYS A 286 -4.66 3.10 24.78
C CYS A 286 -4.28 1.63 24.97
N VAL A 287 -3.55 1.01 24.03
CA VAL A 287 -3.33 -0.43 24.10
C VAL A 287 -2.06 -0.71 24.90
N SER A 288 -2.25 -1.24 26.12
CA SER A 288 -1.22 -1.42 27.14
C SER A 288 -0.12 -2.39 26.71
N GLU A 289 1.13 -2.06 27.06
CA GLU A 289 2.30 -2.94 26.91
C GLU A 289 2.20 -4.16 27.84
N GLU A 290 1.50 -5.20 27.42
CA GLU A 290 1.71 -6.52 28.01
C GLU A 290 2.92 -7.17 27.33
N LYS A 291 3.96 -7.42 28.13
CA LYS A 291 5.21 -8.07 27.70
C LYS A 291 4.94 -9.45 27.12
N THR A 292 4.92 -9.58 25.80
CA THR A 292 5.12 -10.87 25.14
C THR A 292 6.58 -11.29 25.27
N VAL A 293 6.83 -12.28 26.13
CA VAL A 293 8.04 -13.10 26.10
C VAL A 293 7.97 -13.92 24.81
N ASN A 294 8.73 -13.55 23.78
CA ASN A 294 8.97 -14.41 22.63
C ASN A 294 10.02 -15.45 23.04
N SER A 295 9.58 -16.65 23.41
CA SER A 295 10.37 -17.86 23.20
C SER A 295 10.08 -18.34 21.79
N ASP A 296 11.00 -18.12 20.87
CA ASP A 296 11.19 -18.88 19.62
C ASP A 296 12.62 -18.59 19.16
N ASP A 297 13.57 -19.05 19.99
CA ASP A 297 14.87 -19.52 19.53
C ASP A 297 14.72 -20.98 19.10
N GLU A 298 15.55 -21.40 18.12
CA GLU A 298 15.63 -22.71 17.44
C GLU A 298 14.65 -22.84 16.25
N GLU A 299 15.07 -23.00 14.99
CA GLU A 299 16.18 -23.79 14.46
C GLU A 299 16.99 -23.08 13.36
N ILE A 300 18.22 -23.56 13.24
CA ILE A 300 19.38 -23.18 12.40
C ILE A 300 19.07 -23.19 10.89
#